data_AF-A0A4R6BK71-F1
#
_entry.id   AF-A0A4R6BK71-F1
#
_cell.length_a   1.000
_cell.length_b   1.000
_cell.length_c   1.000
_cell.angle_alpha   90.00
_cell.angle_beta   90.00
_cell.angle_gamma   90.00
#
_symmetry.space_group_name_H-M   'P 1'
#
loop_
_entity.id
_entity.type
_entity.pdbx_description
1 polymer ?
#
loop_
_entity_poly.entity_id
_entity_poly.type
_entity_poly.pdbx_seq_one_letter_code
_entity_poly.pdbx_strand_id
1 'polypeptide(L)' 'MHTNVGLNIGLKPEGIVGAVIHLIPYAGFPRVLNALRVVKRVFDERKVSVEK' A
#
# COMPACT_ATOMS: atom_id res chain seq x y z
N MET A 1 2.87 -3.27 9.69
CA MET A 1 1.79 -3.11 10.69
C MET A 1 0.61 -2.31 10.13
N HIS A 2 0.76 -1.03 9.80
CA HIS A 2 -0.38 -0.15 9.43
C HIS A 2 -1.20 -0.63 8.22
N THR A 3 -0.57 -1.22 7.20
CA THR A 3 -1.26 -1.83 6.05
C THR A 3 -2.22 -2.94 6.47
N ASN A 4 -1.80 -3.80 7.41
CA ASN A 4 -2.62 -4.91 7.93
C ASN A 4 -3.83 -4.41 8.72
N VAL A 5 -3.62 -3.38 9.55
CA VAL A 5 -4.71 -2.76 10.31
C VAL A 5 -5.69 -2.08 9.36
N GLY A 6 -5.19 -1.39 8.33
CA GLY A 6 -6.03 -0.76 7.32
C GLY A 6 -6.94 -1.74 6.59
N LEU A 7 -6.42 -2.90 6.18
CA LEU A 7 -7.22 -3.95 5.57
C LEU A 7 -8.26 -4.55 6.55
N ASN A 8 -7.91 -4.69 7.84
CA ASN A 8 -8.85 -5.20 8.86
C ASN A 8 -10.06 -4.29 9.06
N ILE A 9 -9.89 -2.97 8.95
CA ILE A 9 -10.98 -1.99 9.10
C ILE A 9 -11.73 -1.73 7.78
N GLY A 10 -11.44 -2.50 6.72
CA GLY A 10 -12.13 -2.41 5.44
C GLY A 10 -11.64 -1.30 4.51
N LEU A 11 -10.42 -0.78 4.69
CA LEU A 11 -9.85 0.11 3.69
C LEU A 11 -9.64 -0.62 2.36
N LYS A 12 -10.00 0.07 1.27
CA LYS A 12 -9.81 -0.42 -0.09
C LYS A 12 -8.31 -0.51 -0.43
N PRO A 13 -7.85 -1.62 -1.04
CA PRO A 13 -6.45 -1.78 -1.46
C PRO A 13 -5.95 -0.65 -2.37
N GLU A 14 -6.81 -0.17 -3.26
CA GLU A 14 -6.53 0.93 -4.21
C GLU A 14 -6.25 2.24 -3.45
N GLY A 15 -7.00 2.49 -2.37
CA GLY A 15 -6.82 3.67 -1.53
C GLY A 15 -5.50 3.66 -0.78
N ILE A 16 -5.07 2.48 -0.30
CA ILE A 16 -3.78 2.30 0.36
C ILE A 16 -2.63 2.56 -0.62
N VAL A 17 -2.69 1.97 -1.81
CA VAL A 17 -1.65 2.16 -2.85
C VAL A 17 -1.63 3.61 -3.33
N GLY A 18 -2.79 4.21 -3.55
CA GLY A 18 -2.93 5.62 -3.95
C GLY A 18 -2.35 6.58 -2.92
N ALA A 19 -2.61 6.37 -1.63
CA ALA A 19 -2.04 7.17 -0.56
C ALA A 19 -0.50 7.09 -0.53
N VAL A 20 0.06 5.90 -0.74
CA VAL A 20 1.52 5.71 -0.79
C VAL A 20 2.14 6.37 -2.02
N ILE A 21 1.50 6.29 -3.19
CA ILE A 21 1.95 6.96 -4.42
C ILE A 21 1.86 8.49 -4.28
N HIS A 22 0.82 9.01 -3.61
CA HIS A 22 0.67 10.45 -3.39
C HIS A 22 1.83 11.06 -2.58
N LEU A 23 2.61 10.24 -1.87
CA LEU A 23 3.79 10.68 -1.14
C LEU A 23 5.03 10.89 -2.01
N ILE A 24 5.03 10.53 -3.30
CA ILE A 24 6.20 10.71 -4.19
C ILE A 24 6.79 12.12 -4.15
N PRO A 25 6.01 13.22 -4.31
CA PRO A 25 6.56 14.57 -4.27
C PRO A 25 7.09 14.98 -2.89
N TYR A 26 6.65 14.34 -1.81
CA TYR A 26 6.99 14.72 -0.44
C TYR A 26 8.12 13.88 0.18
N ALA A 27 8.13 12.57 -0.11
CA ALA A 27 9.07 11.59 0.44
C ALA A 27 10.11 11.11 -0.58
N GLY A 28 9.91 11.41 -1.86
CA GLY A 28 10.76 10.98 -2.95
C GLY A 28 10.46 9.55 -3.45
N PHE A 29 10.72 9.34 -4.75
CA PHE A 29 10.43 8.08 -5.42
C PHE A 29 11.09 6.83 -4.78
N PRO A 30 12.37 6.84 -4.36
CA PRO A 30 13.01 5.65 -3.82
C PRO A 30 12.37 5.15 -2.52
N ARG A 31 11.93 6.07 -1.65
CA ARG A 31 11.28 5.72 -0.38
C ARG A 31 9.89 5.15 -0.62
N VAL A 32 9.13 5.77 -1.52
CA VAL A 32 7.79 5.29 -1.90
C VAL A 32 7.87 3.90 -2.54
N LEU A 33 8.84 3.66 -3.43
CA LEU A 33 9.02 2.36 -4.05
C LEU A 33 9.29 1.25 -3.01
N ASN A 34 10.10 1.55 -2.00
CA ASN A 34 10.34 0.62 -0.89
C ASN A 34 9.08 0.36 -0.06
N ALA A 35 8.28 1.40 0.21
CA ALA A 35 7.00 1.25 0.89
C ALA A 35 6.02 0.38 0.08
N LEU A 36 5.93 0.59 -1.24
CA LEU A 36 5.08 -0.22 -2.12
C LEU A 36 5.47 -1.69 -2.15
N ARG A 37 6.77 -2.02 -2.06
CA ARG A 37 7.22 -3.42 -1.92
C ARG A 37 6.72 -4.08 -0.64
N VAL A 38 6.69 -3.34 0.47
CA VAL A 38 6.14 -3.83 1.74
C VAL A 38 4.63 -4.00 1.65
N VAL A 39 3.92 -3.03 1.05
CA VAL A 39 2.46 -3.12 0.83
C VAL A 39 2.13 -4.34 -0.03
N LYS A 40 2.87 -4.55 -1.13
CA LYS A 40 2.68 -5.70 -2.01
C LYS A 40 2.84 -7.03 -1.26
N ARG A 41 3.88 -7.16 -0.43
CA ARG A 41 4.09 -8.38 0.38
C ARG A 41 2.90 -8.69 1.28
N VAL A 42 2.35 -7.66 1.94
CA VAL A 42 1.16 -7.81 2.80
C VAL A 42 -0.08 -8.19 1.98
N PHE A 43 -0.23 -7.64 0.78
CA PHE A 43 -1.34 -7.98 -0.11
C PHE A 43 -1.24 -9.43 -0.59
N ASP A 44 -0.04 -9.89 -0.95
CA ASP A 44 0.23 -11.27 -1.34
C ASP A 44 -0.08 -12.25 -0.17
N GLU A 45 0.37 -11.93 1.06
CA GLU A 45 0.08 -12.70 2.28
C GLU A 45 -1.42 -12.83 2.55
N ARG A 46 -2.20 -11.78 2.23
CA ARG A 46 -3.65 -11.74 2.45
C ARG A 46 -4.48 -12.14 1.23
N LYS A 47 -3.84 -12.52 0.12
CA LYS A 47 -4.48 -12.83 -1.17
C LYS A 47 -5.40 -11.71 -1.65
N VAL A 48 -4.98 -10.46 -1.44
CA VAL A 48 -5.71 -9.26 -1.85
C VAL A 48 -5.20 -8.82 -3.21
N SER A 49 -6.06 -8.90 -4.23
CA SER A 49 -5.82 -8.34 -5.55
C SER A 49 -6.36 -6.92 -5.63
N VAL A 50 -5.53 -5.99 -6.09
CA VAL A 50 -5.97 -4.65 -6.48
C VAL A 50 -6.59 -4.78 -7.86
N GLU A 51 -7.92 -4.68 -7.97
CA GLU A 51 -8.58 -4.62 -9.28
C GLU A 51 -8.36 -3.25 -9.90
N LYS A 52 -8.23 -3.27 -11.23
CA LYS A 52 -7.71 -2.16 -12.03
C LYS A 52 -8.75 -1.08 -12.29
#